data_AF-A0A9J5YSS8-F1
#
_entry.id   AF-A0A9J5YSS8-F1
#
_cell.length_a   1.000
_cell.length_b   1.000
_cell.length_c   1.000
_cell.angle_alpha   90.00
_cell.angle_beta   90.00
_cell.angle_gamma   90.00
#
_symmetry.space_group_name_H-M   'P 1'
#
loop_
_entity.id
_entity.type
_entity.pdbx_description
1 polymer ?
#
loop_
_entity_poly.entity_id
_entity_poly.type
_entity_poly.pdbx_seq_one_letter_code
_entity_poly.pdbx_strand_id
1 'polypeptide(L)'
;MKEYIARFGHGSAKLARQAQSKEKTLAKMERGGLTEKVAKDKVLVFRFPNVGKLPPPVLQFVEVTFGYTPDNLIYKNLDFGVDLDSRIALVGPNGAGKSTLLKLMTGELVPLDGMVRRHNHLRIAQFHQHLAEKLDMELSALQFMIKEYPGNEEEKMRASIGRFGLTGKAQVMPMKNLSDGQRSRVIFAWLAFRQPHMLLLDEPTNHLDIETIDSLAEALNEWDGGMVLVSHDFRLINQVAHEIWVCENQTVTRWEGDIMDFKLHLKARAGLGDE
;
A
#
# COMPACT_ATOMS: atom_id res chain seq x y z
N MET A 1 30.51 -3.79 12.45
CA MET A 1 31.68 -2.89 12.21
C MET A 1 31.25 -1.49 11.78
N LYS A 2 30.35 -1.37 10.79
CA LYS A 2 29.76 -0.10 10.35
C LYS A 2 29.00 0.65 11.46
N GLU A 3 28.21 -0.03 12.29
CA GLU A 3 27.52 0.57 13.45
C GLU A 3 28.47 1.13 14.52
N TYR A 4 29.64 0.52 14.71
CA TYR A 4 30.64 1.01 15.67
C TYR A 4 31.30 2.31 15.16
N ILE A 5 31.51 2.45 13.85
CA ILE A 5 32.02 3.67 13.23
C ILE A 5 30.97 4.78 13.34
N ALA A 6 29.71 4.49 13.01
CA ALA A 6 28.62 5.44 13.11
C ALA A 6 28.38 5.94 14.56
N ARG A 7 28.52 5.06 15.55
CA ARG A 7 28.26 5.39 16.96
C ARG A 7 29.40 6.08 17.68
N PHE A 8 30.65 5.87 17.26
CA PHE A 8 31.85 6.36 17.96
C PHE A 8 32.76 7.28 17.13
N GLY A 9 32.41 7.56 15.87
CA GLY A 9 33.15 8.45 14.97
C GLY A 9 33.25 9.90 15.44
N HIS A 10 32.28 10.36 16.25
CA HIS A 10 32.25 11.69 16.87
C HIS A 10 32.51 11.66 18.39
N GLY A 11 32.95 10.52 18.94
CA GLY A 11 33.27 10.37 20.36
C GLY A 11 34.63 10.96 20.75
N SER A 12 35.10 10.65 21.97
CA SER A 12 36.41 11.11 22.47
C SER A 12 37.56 10.81 21.49
N ALA A 13 38.64 11.60 21.51
CA ALA A 13 39.75 11.48 20.55
C ALA A 13 40.33 10.05 20.41
N LYS A 14 40.26 9.24 21.48
CA LYS A 14 40.65 7.83 21.47
C LYS A 14 39.67 6.94 20.70
N LEU A 15 38.37 7.18 20.85
CA LEU A 15 37.29 6.45 20.17
C LEU A 15 37.21 6.82 18.69
N ALA A 16 37.38 8.11 18.36
CA ALA A 16 37.43 8.58 16.97
C ALA A 16 38.59 7.94 16.19
N ARG A 17 39.79 7.82 16.80
CA ARG A 17 40.93 7.10 16.20
C ARG A 17 40.65 5.61 15.98
N GLN A 18 39.94 4.96 16.90
CA GLN A 18 39.53 3.55 16.73
C GLN A 18 38.50 3.38 15.62
N ALA A 19 37.55 4.31 15.48
CA ALA A 19 36.58 4.32 14.39
C ALA A 19 37.27 4.49 13.02
N GLN A 20 38.18 5.46 12.88
CA GLN A 20 38.96 5.69 11.65
C GLN A 20 39.83 4.49 11.25
N SER A 21 40.44 3.79 12.22
CA SER A 21 41.22 2.58 11.94
C SER A 21 40.35 1.45 11.38
N LYS A 22 39.15 1.26 11.95
CA LYS A 22 38.16 0.28 11.47
C LYS A 22 37.61 0.67 10.09
N GLU A 23 37.41 1.97 9.84
CA GLU A 23 36.99 2.51 8.55
C GLU A 23 38.03 2.25 7.45
N LYS A 24 39.32 2.47 7.74
CA LYS A 24 40.42 2.17 6.82
C LYS A 24 40.55 0.67 6.53
N THR A 25 40.27 -0.17 7.52
CA THR A 25 40.25 -1.64 7.38
C THR A 25 39.09 -2.08 6.50
N LEU A 26 37.90 -1.54 6.73
CA LEU A 26 36.70 -1.77 5.92
C LEU A 26 36.92 -1.32 4.47
N ALA A 27 37.50 -0.14 4.25
CA ALA A 27 37.84 0.37 2.91
C ALA A 27 38.93 -0.46 2.20
N LYS A 28 39.74 -1.22 2.95
CA LYS A 28 40.71 -2.19 2.40
C LYS A 28 40.03 -3.51 2.04
N MET A 29 39.06 -3.96 2.83
CA MET A 29 38.22 -5.14 2.53
C MET A 29 37.34 -4.89 1.29
N GLU A 30 36.76 -3.69 1.17
CA GLU A 30 35.96 -3.28 0.01
C GLU A 30 36.80 -3.20 -1.28
N ARG A 31 38.05 -2.70 -1.20
CA ARG A 31 38.99 -2.71 -2.33
C ARG A 31 39.52 -4.09 -2.70
N GLY A 32 39.51 -5.04 -1.76
CA GLY A 32 39.94 -6.42 -1.97
C GLY A 32 38.86 -7.35 -2.51
N GLY A 33 37.65 -6.85 -2.81
CA GLY A 33 36.55 -7.66 -3.33
C GLY A 33 35.93 -8.65 -2.32
N LEU A 34 36.30 -8.58 -1.05
CA LEU A 34 35.81 -9.45 0.03
C LEU A 34 34.43 -9.03 0.56
N THR A 35 33.92 -7.89 0.10
CA THR A 35 32.58 -7.35 0.39
C THR A 35 32.08 -6.61 -0.84
N GLU A 36 30.93 -7.00 -1.39
CA GLU A 36 30.28 -6.22 -2.45
C GLU A 36 29.82 -4.86 -1.89
N LYS A 37 30.04 -3.78 -2.65
CA LYS A 37 29.27 -2.54 -2.43
C LYS A 37 27.80 -2.95 -2.54
N VAL A 38 26.99 -2.60 -1.54
CA VAL A 38 25.53 -2.64 -1.68
C VAL A 38 25.22 -1.78 -2.89
N ALA A 39 24.97 -2.43 -4.03
CA ALA A 39 24.40 -1.76 -5.17
C ALA A 39 23.07 -1.24 -4.64
N LYS A 40 22.93 0.09 -4.55
CA LYS A 40 21.59 0.67 -4.41
C LYS A 40 20.80 0.05 -5.55
N ASP A 41 19.77 -0.73 -5.21
CA ASP A 41 18.90 -1.32 -6.21
C ASP A 41 18.50 -0.19 -7.17
N LYS A 42 18.53 -0.48 -8.48
CA LYS A 42 18.07 0.45 -9.52
C LYS A 42 16.74 1.07 -9.06
N VAL A 43 16.62 2.38 -9.25
CA VAL A 43 15.47 3.24 -8.90
C VAL A 43 14.19 2.41 -8.78
N LEU A 44 13.66 2.36 -7.57
CA LEU A 44 12.40 1.70 -7.27
C LEU A 44 11.31 2.42 -8.06
N VAL A 45 10.66 1.74 -9.00
CA VAL A 45 9.56 2.33 -9.76
C VAL A 45 8.41 1.35 -9.69
N PHE A 46 7.28 1.82 -9.15
CA PHE A 46 5.99 1.18 -9.30
C PHE A 46 5.35 1.73 -10.58
N ARG A 47 4.75 0.88 -11.41
CA ARG A 47 3.97 1.34 -12.56
C ARG A 47 2.70 0.52 -12.70
N PHE A 48 1.58 1.16 -12.39
CA PHE A 48 0.26 0.60 -12.68
C PHE A 48 -0.08 0.80 -14.16
N PRO A 49 -0.73 -0.18 -14.81
CA PRO A 49 -1.18 -0.02 -16.19
C PRO A 49 -2.32 1.00 -16.28
N ASN A 50 -2.39 1.70 -17.42
CA ASN A 50 -3.54 2.53 -17.76
C ASN A 50 -4.82 1.68 -17.83
N VAL A 51 -5.92 2.19 -17.28
CA VAL A 51 -7.16 1.41 -17.10
C VAL A 51 -8.26 1.80 -18.08
N GLY A 52 -8.03 2.84 -18.89
CA GLY A 52 -9.01 3.41 -19.79
C GLY A 52 -10.07 4.21 -19.02
N LYS A 53 -11.26 4.36 -19.64
CA LYS A 53 -12.38 5.11 -19.05
C LYS A 53 -13.54 4.19 -18.71
N LEU A 54 -14.18 4.45 -17.58
CA LEU A 54 -15.51 3.94 -17.25
C LEU A 54 -16.45 5.14 -17.06
N PRO A 55 -17.63 5.16 -17.69
CA PRO A 55 -18.60 6.21 -17.46
C PRO A 55 -19.16 6.11 -16.03
N PRO A 56 -19.41 7.25 -15.36
CA PRO A 56 -20.08 7.25 -14.08
C PRO A 56 -21.55 6.81 -14.23
N PRO A 57 -22.18 6.25 -13.17
CA PRO A 57 -21.59 5.98 -11.86
C PRO A 57 -20.73 4.71 -11.85
N VAL A 58 -19.51 4.79 -11.28
CA VAL A 58 -18.61 3.64 -11.23
C VAL A 58 -18.96 2.69 -10.08
N LEU A 59 -19.04 3.21 -8.85
CA LEU A 59 -19.47 2.48 -7.66
C LEU A 59 -20.31 3.41 -6.79
N GLN A 60 -21.51 2.98 -6.40
CA GLN A 60 -22.45 3.80 -5.65
C GLN A 60 -23.12 3.01 -4.53
N PHE A 61 -23.15 3.59 -3.33
CA PHE A 61 -23.96 3.13 -2.21
C PHE A 61 -25.29 3.92 -2.25
N VAL A 62 -26.41 3.20 -2.23
CA VAL A 62 -27.75 3.78 -2.21
C VAL A 62 -28.48 3.24 -0.98
N GLU A 63 -28.71 4.13 -0.01
CA GLU A 63 -29.40 3.86 1.25
C GLU A 63 -28.90 2.62 2.01
N VAL A 64 -27.59 2.37 1.96
CA VAL A 64 -27.02 1.10 2.46
C VAL A 64 -27.01 1.05 3.99
N THR A 65 -27.63 0.01 4.54
CA THR A 65 -27.56 -0.34 5.96
C THR A 65 -26.90 -1.70 6.11
N PHE A 66 -25.94 -1.83 7.02
CA PHE A 66 -25.21 -3.07 7.22
C PHE A 66 -24.78 -3.27 8.68
N GLY A 67 -24.87 -4.51 9.14
CA GLY A 67 -24.25 -5.03 10.35
C GLY A 67 -24.03 -6.54 10.15
N TYR A 68 -23.07 -7.13 10.86
CA TYR A 68 -22.89 -8.59 10.81
C TYR A 68 -24.10 -9.32 11.42
N THR A 69 -24.83 -8.65 12.30
CA THR A 69 -26.14 -9.05 12.80
C THR A 69 -27.10 -7.86 12.70
N PRO A 70 -28.41 -8.09 12.56
CA PRO A 70 -29.42 -7.02 12.55
C PRO A 70 -29.41 -6.14 13.81
N ASP A 71 -29.03 -6.71 14.95
CA ASP A 71 -29.01 -6.00 16.24
C ASP A 71 -27.78 -5.13 16.46
N ASN A 72 -26.74 -5.29 15.63
CA ASN A 72 -25.48 -4.55 15.76
C ASN A 72 -25.06 -3.98 14.40
N LEU A 73 -25.69 -2.86 14.06
CA LEU A 73 -25.41 -2.14 12.82
C LEU A 73 -24.06 -1.44 12.89
N ILE A 74 -23.27 -1.63 11.84
CA ILE A 74 -22.03 -0.90 11.58
C ILE A 74 -22.33 0.35 10.77
N TYR A 75 -23.30 0.29 9.85
CA TYR A 75 -23.67 1.37 8.95
C TYR A 75 -25.18 1.52 8.85
N LYS A 76 -25.65 2.76 8.74
CA LYS A 76 -27.06 3.09 8.53
C LYS A 76 -27.21 4.15 7.44
N ASN A 77 -28.01 3.82 6.42
CA ASN A 77 -28.38 4.72 5.34
C ASN A 77 -27.20 5.43 4.66
N LEU A 78 -26.17 4.68 4.28
CA LEU A 78 -25.03 5.22 3.52
C LEU A 78 -25.44 5.58 2.10
N ASP A 79 -25.12 6.81 1.70
CA ASP A 79 -25.36 7.30 0.35
C ASP A 79 -24.13 8.10 -0.15
N PHE A 80 -23.41 7.52 -1.12
CA PHE A 80 -22.24 8.15 -1.75
C PHE A 80 -21.80 7.39 -3.01
N GLY A 81 -21.00 8.05 -3.85
CA GLY A 81 -20.37 7.47 -5.03
C GLY A 81 -18.85 7.51 -4.97
N VAL A 82 -18.20 6.56 -5.64
CA VAL A 82 -16.76 6.53 -5.90
C VAL A 82 -16.56 6.32 -7.39
N ASP A 83 -15.87 7.25 -8.03
CA ASP A 83 -15.58 7.26 -9.47
C ASP A 83 -14.08 6.98 -9.75
N LEU A 84 -13.67 6.99 -11.03
CA LEU A 84 -12.28 6.68 -11.41
C LEU A 84 -11.28 7.79 -11.07
N ASP A 85 -11.74 9.02 -10.90
CA ASP A 85 -10.93 10.14 -10.45
C ASP A 85 -10.95 10.32 -8.93
N SER A 86 -11.75 9.52 -8.22
CA SER A 86 -11.80 9.53 -6.75
C SER A 86 -10.47 9.06 -6.15
N ARG A 87 -9.92 9.90 -5.27
CA ARG A 87 -8.71 9.66 -4.48
C ARG A 87 -9.05 9.79 -3.00
N ILE A 88 -9.63 8.74 -2.43
CA ILE A 88 -10.21 8.79 -1.09
C ILE A 88 -9.25 8.20 -0.06
N ALA A 89 -9.01 8.91 1.03
CA ALA A 89 -8.49 8.32 2.26
C ALA A 89 -9.63 8.10 3.26
N LEU A 90 -9.82 6.85 3.67
CA LEU A 90 -10.81 6.45 4.65
C LEU A 90 -10.18 6.37 6.04
N VAL A 91 -10.56 7.30 6.91
CA VAL A 91 -10.03 7.46 8.27
C VAL A 91 -11.12 7.17 9.31
N GLY A 92 -10.72 6.87 10.54
CA GLY A 92 -11.65 6.58 11.64
C GLY A 92 -11.04 5.63 12.67
N PRO A 93 -11.64 5.50 13.86
CA PRO A 93 -11.10 4.66 14.93
C PRO A 93 -11.04 3.17 14.53
N ASN A 94 -10.27 2.39 15.29
CA ASN A 94 -10.24 0.94 15.13
C ASN A 94 -11.61 0.35 15.45
N GLY A 95 -12.11 -0.55 14.61
CA GLY A 95 -13.45 -1.10 14.72
C GLY A 95 -14.57 -0.23 14.15
N ALA A 96 -14.27 0.95 13.59
CA ALA A 96 -15.30 1.82 13.00
C ALA A 96 -16.00 1.25 11.76
N GLY A 97 -15.43 0.22 11.14
CA GLY A 97 -15.99 -0.45 9.95
C GLY A 97 -15.21 -0.25 8.65
N LYS A 98 -14.03 0.40 8.66
CA LYS A 98 -13.24 0.69 7.44
C LYS A 98 -13.08 -0.53 6.51
N SER A 99 -12.52 -1.64 7.01
CA SER A 99 -12.37 -2.87 6.22
C SER A 99 -13.73 -3.50 5.85
N THR A 100 -14.78 -3.32 6.67
CA THR A 100 -16.15 -3.71 6.31
C THR A 100 -16.67 -2.92 5.11
N LEU A 101 -16.37 -1.61 5.02
CA LEU A 101 -16.72 -0.80 3.86
C LEU A 101 -16.02 -1.30 2.60
N LEU A 102 -14.72 -1.62 2.68
CA LEU A 102 -13.99 -2.18 1.55
C LEU A 102 -14.60 -3.51 1.08
N LYS A 103 -15.03 -4.39 2.00
CA LYS A 103 -15.73 -5.64 1.67
C LYS A 103 -17.12 -5.41 1.05
N LEU A 104 -17.83 -4.39 1.52
CA LEU A 104 -19.08 -3.94 0.87
C LEU A 104 -18.79 -3.37 -0.52
N MET A 105 -17.64 -2.75 -0.79
CA MET A 105 -17.23 -2.31 -2.13
C MET A 105 -16.83 -3.47 -3.03
N THR A 106 -16.12 -4.50 -2.55
CA THR A 106 -15.75 -5.69 -3.35
C THR A 106 -16.93 -6.62 -3.61
N GLY A 107 -17.99 -6.55 -2.79
CA GLY A 107 -19.17 -7.40 -2.89
C GLY A 107 -19.04 -8.71 -2.11
N GLU A 108 -17.99 -8.84 -1.28
CA GLU A 108 -17.86 -9.93 -0.32
C GLU A 108 -18.95 -9.89 0.76
N LEU A 109 -19.45 -8.69 1.06
CA LEU A 109 -20.57 -8.48 1.97
C LEU A 109 -21.78 -7.94 1.20
N VAL A 110 -22.95 -8.41 1.59
CA VAL A 110 -24.24 -7.97 1.08
C VAL A 110 -24.90 -7.09 2.14
N PRO A 111 -25.39 -5.89 1.78
CA PRO A 111 -26.07 -5.02 2.74
C PRO A 111 -27.35 -5.68 3.28
N LEU A 112 -27.75 -5.31 4.50
CA LEU A 112 -29.02 -5.75 5.09
C LEU A 112 -30.21 -5.02 4.45
N ASP A 113 -30.00 -3.76 4.07
CA ASP A 113 -30.96 -2.91 3.36
C ASP A 113 -30.23 -1.94 2.42
N GLY A 114 -30.92 -1.44 1.41
CA GLY A 114 -30.33 -0.66 0.32
C GLY A 114 -29.50 -1.51 -0.65
N MET A 115 -28.65 -0.86 -1.46
CA MET A 115 -27.82 -1.58 -2.45
C MET A 115 -26.49 -0.89 -2.77
N VAL A 116 -25.47 -1.71 -3.07
CA VAL A 116 -24.20 -1.25 -3.64
C VAL A 116 -24.20 -1.51 -5.16
N ARG A 117 -24.36 -0.46 -5.95
CA ARG A 117 -24.33 -0.50 -7.41
C ARG A 117 -22.89 -0.40 -7.91
N ARG A 118 -22.54 -1.22 -8.89
CA ARG A 118 -21.23 -1.21 -9.54
C ARG A 118 -21.43 -1.21 -11.03
N HIS A 119 -20.58 -0.48 -11.74
CA HIS A 119 -20.52 -0.59 -13.19
C HIS A 119 -20.13 -2.03 -13.59
N ASN A 120 -20.81 -2.61 -14.59
CA ASN A 120 -20.66 -4.02 -14.96
C ASN A 120 -19.23 -4.42 -15.39
N HIS A 121 -18.46 -3.45 -15.88
CA HIS A 121 -17.06 -3.66 -16.26
C HIS A 121 -16.05 -3.21 -15.19
N LEU A 122 -16.51 -2.76 -14.02
CA LEU A 122 -15.62 -2.38 -12.92
C LEU A 122 -14.76 -3.58 -12.51
N ARG A 123 -13.45 -3.36 -12.41
CA ARG A 123 -12.49 -4.34 -11.92
C ARG A 123 -11.87 -3.73 -10.67
N ILE A 124 -12.05 -4.37 -9.54
CA ILE A 124 -11.51 -3.92 -8.26
C ILE A 124 -10.38 -4.85 -7.88
N ALA A 125 -9.25 -4.28 -7.46
CA ALA A 125 -8.21 -5.03 -6.79
C ALA A 125 -8.03 -4.50 -5.37
N GLN A 126 -7.99 -5.40 -4.40
CA GLN A 126 -7.80 -5.08 -3.00
C GLN A 126 -6.43 -5.53 -2.53
N PHE A 127 -5.66 -4.61 -1.95
CA PHE A 127 -4.50 -4.90 -1.13
C PHE A 127 -4.94 -4.91 0.32
N HIS A 128 -4.65 -5.98 1.06
CA HIS A 128 -4.92 -6.06 2.49
C HIS A 128 -3.78 -6.82 3.19
N GLN A 129 -3.61 -6.62 4.49
CA GLN A 129 -2.48 -7.16 5.25
C GLN A 129 -2.28 -8.69 5.09
N HIS A 130 -3.37 -9.47 5.14
CA HIS A 130 -3.32 -10.93 4.98
C HIS A 130 -3.06 -11.42 3.55
N LEU A 131 -2.94 -10.52 2.55
CA LEU A 131 -2.75 -10.94 1.16
C LEU A 131 -1.40 -11.63 0.95
N ALA A 132 -0.41 -11.27 1.77
CA ALA A 132 0.90 -11.92 1.79
C ALA A 132 0.82 -13.40 2.22
N GLU A 133 -0.21 -13.80 2.98
CA GLU A 133 -0.41 -15.19 3.39
C GLU A 133 -0.88 -16.09 2.24
N LYS A 134 -1.42 -15.48 1.16
CA LYS A 134 -1.77 -16.22 -0.07
C LYS A 134 -0.55 -16.53 -0.94
N LEU A 135 0.60 -15.93 -0.62
CA LEU A 135 1.83 -16.21 -1.35
C LEU A 135 2.36 -17.59 -0.99
N ASP A 136 2.55 -18.43 -2.00
CA ASP A 136 3.23 -19.72 -1.84
C ASP A 136 4.72 -19.46 -1.64
N MET A 137 5.16 -19.55 -0.39
CA MET A 137 6.50 -19.16 0.06
C MET A 137 7.64 -20.01 -0.55
N GLU A 138 7.30 -21.18 -1.08
CA GLU A 138 8.25 -22.06 -1.76
C GLU A 138 8.43 -21.71 -3.25
N LEU A 139 7.45 -21.04 -3.86
CA LEU A 139 7.56 -20.58 -5.23
C LEU A 139 8.37 -19.29 -5.33
N SER A 140 9.01 -19.08 -6.47
CA SER A 140 9.52 -17.77 -6.85
C SER A 140 8.40 -16.84 -7.33
N ALA A 141 8.65 -15.53 -7.32
CA ALA A 141 7.69 -14.53 -7.83
C ALA A 141 7.24 -14.83 -9.27
N LEU A 142 8.18 -15.26 -10.11
CA LEU A 142 7.89 -15.63 -11.49
C LEU A 142 7.01 -16.88 -11.60
N GLN A 143 7.36 -17.94 -10.86
CA GLN A 143 6.56 -19.18 -10.84
C GLN A 143 5.15 -18.93 -10.31
N PHE A 144 5.02 -18.12 -9.26
CA PHE A 144 3.72 -17.71 -8.73
C PHE A 144 2.89 -16.98 -9.79
N MET A 145 3.45 -15.99 -10.49
CA MET A 145 2.71 -15.26 -11.53
C MET A 145 2.30 -16.16 -12.72
N ILE A 146 3.17 -17.09 -13.14
CA ILE A 146 2.84 -18.07 -14.19
C ILE A 146 1.70 -19.00 -13.74
N LYS A 147 1.72 -19.44 -12.47
CA LYS A 147 0.69 -20.27 -11.87
C LYS A 147 -0.65 -19.54 -11.77
N GLU A 148 -0.64 -18.28 -11.35
CA GLU A 148 -1.85 -17.45 -11.22
C GLU A 148 -2.43 -17.04 -12.58
N TYR A 149 -1.59 -16.87 -13.60
CA TYR A 149 -2.00 -16.42 -14.94
C TYR A 149 -1.51 -17.38 -16.04
N PRO A 150 -2.01 -18.63 -16.07
CA PRO A 150 -1.57 -19.63 -17.03
C PRO A 150 -1.81 -19.18 -18.47
N GLY A 151 -0.94 -19.61 -19.38
CA GLY A 151 -1.01 -19.26 -20.81
C GLY A 151 -0.34 -17.94 -21.18
N ASN A 152 0.21 -17.19 -20.22
CA ASN A 152 1.07 -16.04 -20.53
C ASN A 152 2.53 -16.49 -20.70
N GLU A 153 3.25 -15.80 -21.59
CA GLU A 153 4.68 -15.99 -21.78
C GLU A 153 5.47 -15.59 -20.53
N GLU A 154 6.54 -16.34 -20.24
CA GLU A 154 7.42 -16.06 -19.09
C GLU A 154 7.99 -14.63 -19.14
N GLU A 155 8.40 -14.17 -20.33
CA GLU A 155 8.98 -12.84 -20.50
C GLU A 155 7.97 -11.72 -20.16
N LYS A 156 6.69 -11.93 -20.48
CA LYS A 156 5.60 -11.03 -20.10
C LYS A 156 5.43 -10.99 -18.57
N MET A 157 5.55 -12.13 -17.89
CA MET A 157 5.49 -12.20 -16.43
C MET A 157 6.70 -11.49 -15.81
N ARG A 158 7.91 -11.74 -16.31
CA ARG A 158 9.15 -11.06 -15.86
C ARG A 158 9.04 -9.55 -16.00
N ALA A 159 8.55 -9.07 -17.14
CA ALA A 159 8.32 -7.66 -17.38
C ALA A 159 7.28 -7.07 -16.41
N SER A 160 6.18 -7.79 -16.15
CA SER A 160 5.15 -7.33 -15.21
C SER A 160 5.68 -7.17 -13.79
N ILE A 161 6.48 -8.13 -13.31
CA ILE A 161 7.08 -8.07 -11.97
C ILE A 161 8.18 -7.00 -11.91
N GLY A 162 8.97 -6.86 -12.99
CA GLY A 162 10.03 -5.86 -13.10
C GLY A 162 9.52 -4.40 -13.01
N ARG A 163 8.28 -4.13 -13.45
CA ARG A 163 7.62 -2.81 -13.32
C ARG A 163 7.30 -2.39 -11.89
N PHE A 164 7.51 -3.29 -10.92
CA PHE A 164 7.35 -3.02 -9.48
C PHE A 164 8.70 -3.08 -8.75
N GLY A 165 9.82 -2.94 -9.48
CA GLY A 165 11.14 -2.80 -8.88
C GLY A 165 11.72 -4.08 -8.27
N LEU A 166 11.30 -5.26 -8.74
CA LEU A 166 11.90 -6.53 -8.35
C LEU A 166 12.92 -7.00 -9.40
N THR A 167 14.18 -7.15 -8.97
CA THR A 167 15.29 -7.51 -9.85
C THR A 167 15.15 -8.92 -10.43
N GLY A 168 15.73 -9.18 -11.61
CA GLY A 168 15.64 -10.50 -12.24
C GLY A 168 16.16 -11.65 -11.37
N LYS A 169 17.17 -11.40 -10.52
CA LYS A 169 17.66 -12.37 -9.53
C LYS A 169 16.60 -12.67 -8.45
N ALA A 170 15.94 -11.64 -7.94
CA ALA A 170 14.88 -11.80 -6.94
C ALA A 170 13.62 -12.46 -7.53
N GLN A 171 13.32 -12.24 -8.82
CA GLN A 171 12.16 -12.85 -9.49
C GLN A 171 12.19 -14.38 -9.53
N VAL A 172 13.38 -14.99 -9.56
CA VAL A 172 13.58 -16.45 -9.61
C VAL A 172 13.93 -17.06 -8.26
N MET A 173 14.06 -16.23 -7.22
CA MET A 173 14.32 -16.68 -5.86
C MET A 173 13.00 -17.08 -5.17
N PRO A 174 12.98 -18.15 -4.37
CA PRO A 174 11.82 -18.50 -3.54
C PRO A 174 11.39 -17.34 -2.65
N MET A 175 10.08 -17.12 -2.52
CA MET A 175 9.51 -15.99 -1.78
C MET A 175 9.91 -15.96 -0.31
N LYS A 176 10.19 -17.11 0.32
CA LYS A 176 10.75 -17.19 1.68
C LYS A 176 12.10 -16.51 1.88
N ASN A 177 12.85 -16.29 0.80
CA ASN A 177 14.13 -15.60 0.85
C ASN A 177 14.00 -14.11 0.46
N LEU A 178 12.81 -13.65 0.09
CA LEU A 178 12.54 -12.24 -0.21
C LEU A 178 12.25 -11.47 1.07
N SER A 179 12.65 -10.20 1.10
CA SER A 179 12.23 -9.29 2.18
C SER A 179 10.73 -9.00 2.10
N ASP A 180 10.14 -8.51 3.19
CA ASP A 180 8.71 -8.15 3.21
C ASP A 180 8.38 -7.09 2.15
N GLY A 181 9.23 -6.09 1.97
CA GLY A 181 9.08 -5.09 0.90
C GLY A 181 9.13 -5.71 -0.50
N GLN A 182 10.00 -6.69 -0.73
CA GLN A 182 10.04 -7.43 -2.00
C GLN A 182 8.77 -8.27 -2.20
N ARG A 183 8.26 -8.93 -1.15
CA ARG A 183 6.99 -9.67 -1.21
C ARG A 183 5.81 -8.74 -1.49
N SER A 184 5.78 -7.56 -0.88
CA SER A 184 4.77 -6.53 -1.16
C SER A 184 4.80 -6.09 -2.63
N ARG A 185 5.99 -5.90 -3.22
CA ARG A 185 6.12 -5.61 -4.66
C ARG A 185 5.56 -6.73 -5.55
N VAL A 186 5.74 -8.00 -5.17
CA VAL A 186 5.10 -9.13 -5.88
C VAL A 186 3.59 -9.03 -5.81
N ILE A 187 3.02 -8.69 -4.65
CA ILE A 187 1.58 -8.51 -4.48
C ILE A 187 1.07 -7.37 -5.36
N PHE A 188 1.75 -6.22 -5.38
CA PHE A 188 1.37 -5.11 -6.27
C PHE A 188 1.44 -5.51 -7.75
N ALA A 189 2.48 -6.24 -8.16
CA ALA A 189 2.57 -6.77 -9.52
C ALA A 189 1.41 -7.74 -9.84
N TRP A 190 1.07 -8.61 -8.90
CA TRP A 190 -0.04 -9.56 -9.01
C TRP A 190 -1.39 -8.85 -9.16
N LEU A 191 -1.64 -7.82 -8.35
CA LEU A 191 -2.86 -7.02 -8.41
C LEU A 191 -2.94 -6.19 -9.70
N ALA A 192 -1.85 -5.51 -10.05
CA ALA A 192 -1.79 -4.65 -11.23
C ALA A 192 -1.91 -5.43 -12.55
N PHE A 193 -1.48 -6.70 -12.57
CA PHE A 193 -1.63 -7.55 -13.76
C PHE A 193 -3.09 -7.77 -14.15
N ARG A 194 -4.03 -7.69 -13.19
CA ARG A 194 -5.48 -7.77 -13.44
C ARG A 194 -6.05 -6.51 -14.11
N GLN A 195 -5.23 -5.48 -14.31
CA GLN A 195 -5.64 -4.18 -14.85
C GLN A 195 -6.90 -3.64 -14.12
N PRO A 196 -6.87 -3.55 -12.78
CA PRO A 196 -8.02 -3.06 -12.02
C PRO A 196 -8.34 -1.64 -12.44
N HIS A 197 -9.61 -1.23 -12.42
CA HIS A 197 -9.99 0.17 -12.56
C HIS A 197 -10.00 0.90 -11.22
N MET A 198 -10.13 0.16 -10.11
CA MET A 198 -10.13 0.71 -8.76
C MET A 198 -9.22 -0.10 -7.82
N LEU A 199 -8.41 0.58 -7.03
CA LEU A 199 -7.56 -0.01 -6.00
C LEU A 199 -8.10 0.31 -4.61
N LEU A 200 -8.35 -0.74 -3.82
CA LEU A 200 -8.68 -0.62 -2.41
C LEU A 200 -7.43 -1.02 -1.61
N LEU A 201 -6.84 -0.09 -0.88
CA LEU A 201 -5.58 -0.30 -0.18
C LEU A 201 -5.84 -0.27 1.33
N ASP A 202 -5.76 -1.42 2.00
CA ASP A 202 -5.91 -1.55 3.44
C ASP A 202 -4.53 -1.73 4.11
N GLU A 203 -4.03 -0.65 4.72
CA GLU A 203 -2.70 -0.52 5.33
C GLU A 203 -1.54 -0.97 4.42
N PRO A 204 -1.40 -0.37 3.21
CA PRO A 204 -0.41 -0.81 2.23
C PRO A 204 1.04 -0.52 2.62
N THR A 205 1.27 0.39 3.57
CA THR A 205 2.60 0.80 4.04
C THR A 205 3.19 -0.16 5.06
N ASN A 206 2.39 -1.09 5.60
CA ASN A 206 2.89 -2.10 6.51
C ASN A 206 4.02 -2.89 5.84
N HIS A 207 5.17 -2.92 6.49
CA HIS A 207 6.38 -3.60 6.01
C HIS A 207 7.07 -2.98 4.78
N LEU A 208 6.70 -1.75 4.39
CA LEU A 208 7.42 -0.98 3.37
C LEU A 208 8.43 -0.02 4.01
N ASP A 209 9.59 0.13 3.37
CA ASP A 209 10.52 1.20 3.69
C ASP A 209 10.06 2.53 3.07
N ILE A 210 10.62 3.64 3.55
CA ILE A 210 10.23 4.98 3.12
C ILE A 210 10.42 5.16 1.61
N GLU A 211 11.51 4.63 1.03
CA GLU A 211 11.76 4.73 -0.40
C GLU A 211 10.69 4.01 -1.23
N THR A 212 10.21 2.84 -0.76
CA THR A 212 9.13 2.10 -1.41
C THR A 212 7.77 2.81 -1.25
N ILE A 213 7.52 3.46 -0.10
CA ILE A 213 6.31 4.26 0.12
C ILE A 213 6.27 5.45 -0.83
N ASP A 214 7.36 6.21 -0.95
CA ASP A 214 7.43 7.37 -1.85
C ASP A 214 7.25 6.90 -3.32
N SER A 215 7.87 5.78 -3.71
CA SER A 215 7.70 5.20 -5.05
C SER A 215 6.26 4.72 -5.32
N LEU A 216 5.57 4.18 -4.30
CA LEU A 216 4.17 3.79 -4.41
C LEU A 216 3.27 5.03 -4.57
N ALA A 217 3.55 6.09 -3.82
CA ALA A 217 2.79 7.34 -3.89
C ALA A 217 2.92 7.99 -5.27
N GLU A 218 4.14 8.08 -5.81
CA GLU A 218 4.39 8.56 -7.17
C GLU A 218 3.58 7.76 -8.20
N ALA A 219 3.61 6.43 -8.11
CA ALA A 219 2.89 5.57 -9.04
C ALA A 219 1.37 5.68 -8.93
N LEU A 220 0.83 5.87 -7.72
CA LEU A 220 -0.60 6.09 -7.51
C LEU A 220 -1.05 7.44 -8.08
N ASN A 221 -0.20 8.46 -7.99
CA ASN A 221 -0.47 9.78 -8.56
C ASN A 221 -0.44 9.79 -10.10
N GLU A 222 0.44 8.98 -10.72
CA GLU A 222 0.50 8.84 -12.18
C GLU A 222 -0.60 7.94 -12.77
N TRP A 223 -1.20 7.07 -11.95
CA TRP A 223 -2.20 6.10 -12.39
C TRP A 223 -3.56 6.75 -12.63
N ASP A 224 -4.37 6.24 -13.56
CA ASP A 224 -5.65 6.87 -13.96
C ASP A 224 -6.91 6.15 -13.43
N GLY A 225 -6.73 5.19 -12.52
CA GLY A 225 -7.84 4.51 -11.84
C GLY A 225 -8.20 5.12 -10.49
N GLY A 226 -9.39 4.78 -9.97
CA GLY A 226 -9.88 5.27 -8.68
C GLY A 226 -9.21 4.55 -7.51
N MET A 227 -9.10 5.21 -6.36
CA MET A 227 -8.55 4.56 -5.17
C MET A 227 -9.27 4.91 -3.87
N VAL A 228 -9.29 3.93 -2.97
CA VAL A 228 -9.65 4.11 -1.56
C VAL A 228 -8.52 3.58 -0.71
N LEU A 229 -7.93 4.45 0.11
CA LEU A 229 -6.80 4.16 0.99
C LEU A 229 -7.26 4.18 2.45
N VAL A 230 -7.12 3.05 3.14
CA VAL A 230 -7.14 2.96 4.60
C VAL A 230 -5.68 2.92 5.04
N SER A 231 -5.24 3.93 5.78
CA SER A 231 -3.87 4.01 6.27
C SER A 231 -3.79 4.85 7.53
N HIS A 232 -2.84 4.53 8.41
CA HIS A 232 -2.42 5.42 9.49
C HIS A 232 -1.23 6.32 9.11
N ASP A 233 -0.67 6.16 7.90
CA ASP A 233 0.44 6.96 7.40
C ASP A 233 -0.05 8.29 6.79
N PHE A 234 0.04 9.34 7.59
CA PHE A 234 -0.30 10.72 7.19
C PHE A 234 0.49 11.22 5.98
N ARG A 235 1.74 10.78 5.79
CA ARG A 235 2.55 11.22 4.65
C ARG A 235 2.02 10.64 3.36
N LEU A 236 1.75 9.33 3.34
CA LEU A 236 1.18 8.68 2.16
C LEU A 236 -0.18 9.31 1.82
N ILE A 237 -1.07 9.44 2.82
CA ILE A 237 -2.40 10.06 2.61
C ILE A 237 -2.26 11.45 2.01
N ASN A 238 -1.41 12.30 2.58
CA ASN A 238 -1.20 13.66 2.09
C ASN A 238 -0.64 13.71 0.65
N GLN A 239 0.08 12.68 0.21
CA GLN A 239 0.65 12.62 -1.13
C GLN A 239 -0.34 12.13 -2.19
N VAL A 240 -1.31 11.27 -1.84
CA VAL A 240 -2.13 10.55 -2.83
C VAL A 240 -3.64 10.78 -2.73
N ALA A 241 -4.15 11.22 -1.58
CA ALA A 241 -5.58 11.41 -1.36
C ALA A 241 -5.99 12.87 -1.62
N HIS A 242 -7.10 13.05 -2.33
CA HIS A 242 -7.72 14.36 -2.55
C HIS A 242 -8.95 14.57 -1.67
N GLU A 243 -9.51 13.49 -1.12
CA GLU A 243 -10.69 13.50 -0.27
C GLU A 243 -10.43 12.69 0.99
N ILE A 244 -10.81 13.23 2.14
CA ILE A 244 -10.77 12.52 3.41
C ILE A 244 -12.19 12.14 3.79
N TRP A 245 -12.43 10.85 3.99
CA TRP A 245 -13.72 10.31 4.41
C TRP A 245 -13.59 9.74 5.81
N VAL A 246 -14.44 10.17 6.72
CA VAL A 246 -14.42 9.79 8.13
C VAL A 246 -15.49 8.73 8.38
N CYS A 247 -15.05 7.57 8.85
CA CYS A 247 -15.89 6.46 9.27
C CYS A 247 -16.10 6.56 10.79
N GLU A 248 -17.27 7.04 11.21
CA GLU A 248 -17.66 7.10 12.62
C GLU A 248 -19.19 7.14 12.75
N ASN A 249 -19.73 6.87 13.95
CA ASN A 249 -21.15 7.02 14.26
C ASN A 249 -22.12 6.31 13.28
N GLN A 250 -21.74 5.12 12.83
CA GLN A 250 -22.49 4.31 11.86
C GLN A 250 -22.68 4.96 10.48
N THR A 251 -21.83 5.91 10.12
CA THR A 251 -21.86 6.58 8.81
C THR A 251 -20.45 6.79 8.25
N VAL A 252 -20.40 7.23 7.00
CA VAL A 252 -19.18 7.67 6.33
C VAL A 252 -19.44 9.07 5.78
N THR A 253 -18.70 10.06 6.26
CA THR A 253 -18.88 11.46 5.89
C THR A 253 -17.61 12.03 5.29
N ARG A 254 -17.75 12.87 4.26
CA ARG A 254 -16.62 13.62 3.72
C ARG A 254 -16.21 14.72 4.72
N TRP A 255 -14.92 14.79 5.01
CA TRP A 255 -14.31 15.85 5.79
C TRP A 255 -14.02 17.07 4.91
N GLU A 256 -14.32 18.25 5.44
CA GLU A 256 -13.98 19.51 4.80
C GLU A 256 -12.62 19.99 5.31
N GLY A 257 -11.58 19.75 4.50
CA GLY A 257 -10.20 20.12 4.82
C GLY A 257 -9.23 19.05 4.36
N ASP A 258 -7.94 19.29 4.58
CA ASP A 258 -6.91 18.32 4.29
C ASP A 258 -6.68 17.35 5.47
N ILE A 259 -5.72 16.44 5.31
CA ILE A 259 -5.39 15.48 6.36
C ILE A 259 -4.68 16.13 7.57
N MET A 260 -4.03 17.28 7.38
CA MET A 260 -3.39 18.03 8.48
C MET A 260 -4.46 18.73 9.34
N ASP A 261 -5.48 19.31 8.72
CA ASP A 261 -6.65 19.86 9.39
C ASP A 261 -7.35 18.76 10.20
N PHE A 262 -7.52 17.58 9.60
CA PHE A 262 -8.09 16.43 10.28
C PHE A 262 -7.24 15.99 11.49
N LYS A 263 -5.91 16.01 11.36
CA LYS A 263 -4.99 15.70 12.48
C LYS A 263 -5.11 16.70 13.63
N LEU A 264 -5.24 17.99 13.33
CA LEU A 264 -5.46 19.03 14.34
C LEU A 264 -6.83 18.85 15.02
N HIS A 265 -7.87 18.54 14.25
CA HIS A 265 -9.19 18.23 14.78
C HIS A 265 -9.16 17.04 15.76
N LEU A 266 -8.43 15.97 15.42
CA LEU A 266 -8.25 14.83 16.31
C LEU A 266 -7.52 15.20 17.61
N LYS A 267 -6.46 16.02 17.55
CA LYS A 267 -5.76 16.51 18.74
C LYS A 267 -6.68 17.31 19.66
N ALA A 268 -7.46 18.23 19.08
CA ALA A 268 -8.41 19.05 19.81
C ALA A 268 -9.49 18.18 20.50
N ARG A 269 -10.04 17.17 19.81
CA ARG A 269 -11.00 16.21 20.41
C ARG A 269 -10.38 15.36 21.51
N ALA A 270 -9.09 15.02 21.41
CA ALA A 270 -8.37 14.24 22.42
C ALA A 270 -7.99 15.03 23.67
N GLY A 271 -8.26 16.35 23.72
CA GLY A 271 -7.86 17.21 24.84
C GLY A 271 -6.34 17.44 24.92
N LEU A 272 -5.60 17.09 23.87
CA LEU A 272 -4.17 17.31 23.74
C LEU A 272 -3.96 18.66 23.03
N GLY A 273 -4.37 19.74 23.71
CA GLY A 273 -3.99 21.11 23.31
C GLY A 273 -2.51 21.33 23.60
N ASP A 274 -1.81 21.99 22.68
CA ASP A 274 -0.36 22.21 22.74
C ASP A 274 0.05 22.88 24.08
N GLU A 275 0.77 22.13 24.92
CA GLU A 275 1.71 22.68 25.92
C GLU A 275 3.08 22.89 25.27
#